data_AF-A0AAQ4DUP1-F1
#
_entry.id   AF-A0AAQ4DUP1-F1
#
_cell.length_a   1.000
_cell.length_b   1.000
_cell.length_c   1.000
_cell.angle_alpha   90.00
_cell.angle_beta   90.00
_cell.angle_gamma   90.00
#
_symmetry.space_group_name_H-M   'P 1'
#
loop_
_entity.id
_entity.type
_entity.pdbx_description
1 polymer ?
#
loop_
_entity_poly.entity_id
_entity_poly.type
_entity_poly.pdbx_seq_one_letter_code
_entity_poly.pdbx_strand_id
1 'polypeptide(L)'
;MLDQPPRAHWNVLLSPISLVSTLAALVAGSEGPTQEDLCRLLNLQLPEVEAIIEQFKSPDQPYVRAINEWCSNATNGKLPAVVSRKTFAPNTSMVLVGAVFFKGLWREKFSPNATHMMQFHVTRADTMDVHMMTRSGRFPYAEVPR
;
A
#
# COMPACT_ATOMS: atom_id res chain seq x y z
N MET A 1 -0.82 20.47 19.01
CA MET A 1 -0.90 20.95 17.61
C MET A 1 0.44 20.61 17.00
N LEU A 2 0.55 19.51 16.27
CA LEU A 2 1.81 19.11 15.62
C LEU A 2 1.85 19.81 14.27
N ASP A 3 2.80 20.73 14.09
CA ASP A 3 3.05 21.38 12.81
C ASP A 3 3.37 20.31 11.78
N GLN A 4 2.47 20.13 10.81
CA GLN A 4 2.74 19.23 9.70
C GLN A 4 3.73 19.92 8.75
N PRO A 5 4.82 19.24 8.33
CA PRO A 5 5.76 19.82 7.40
C PRO A 5 5.06 20.15 6.07
N PRO A 6 5.53 21.19 5.35
CA PRO A 6 4.96 21.60 4.07
C PRO A 6 4.92 20.41 3.09
N ARG A 7 3.83 20.34 2.30
CA ARG A 7 3.35 19.17 1.54
C ARG A 7 4.30 18.57 0.47
N ALA A 8 5.57 18.95 0.41
CA ALA A 8 6.47 18.67 -0.72
C ALA A 8 7.34 17.39 -0.60
N HIS A 9 7.40 16.70 0.54
CA HIS A 9 8.38 15.61 0.76
C HIS A 9 7.79 14.33 1.39
N TRP A 10 6.74 13.77 0.79
CA TRP A 10 6.15 12.52 1.28
C TRP A 10 6.81 11.30 0.64
N ASN A 11 7.13 10.30 1.46
CA ASN A 11 7.44 8.96 0.98
C ASN A 11 6.16 8.29 0.49
N VAL A 12 6.18 7.74 -0.73
CA VAL A 12 5.03 7.04 -1.32
C VAL A 12 5.39 5.57 -1.50
N LEU A 13 4.50 4.70 -1.04
CA LEU A 13 4.55 3.26 -1.31
C LEU A 13 3.17 2.83 -1.83
N LEU A 14 3.15 2.22 -3.01
CA LEU A 14 1.95 1.64 -3.60
C LEU A 14 2.32 0.31 -4.28
N SER A 15 1.34 -0.59 -4.36
CA SER A 15 1.49 -1.86 -5.07
C SER A 15 0.61 -1.83 -6.32
N PRO A 16 1.18 -1.66 -7.53
CA PRO A 16 0.40 -1.65 -8.76
C PRO A 16 -0.39 -2.95 -8.96
N ILE A 17 0.21 -4.09 -8.60
CA ILE A 17 -0.44 -5.40 -8.70
C ILE A 17 -1.66 -5.46 -7.77
N SER A 18 -1.52 -5.04 -6.51
CA SER A 18 -2.64 -5.03 -5.57
C SER A 18 -3.76 -4.11 -6.04
N LEU A 19 -3.44 -2.94 -6.60
CA LEU A 19 -4.43 -2.02 -7.17
C LEU A 19 -5.17 -2.65 -8.35
N VAL A 20 -4.44 -3.22 -9.32
CA VAL A 20 -5.04 -3.88 -10.49
C VAL A 20 -5.94 -5.04 -10.07
N SER A 21 -5.48 -5.92 -9.16
CA SER A 21 -6.30 -7.03 -8.66
C SER A 21 -7.57 -6.55 -7.95
N THR A 22 -7.46 -5.49 -7.17
CA THR A 22 -8.58 -4.90 -6.44
C THR A 22 -9.61 -4.29 -7.39
N LEU A 23 -9.15 -3.58 -8.43
CA LEU A 23 -10.02 -3.02 -9.46
C LEU A 23 -10.61 -4.10 -10.39
N ALA A 24 -9.91 -5.20 -10.63
CA ALA A 24 -10.44 -6.33 -11.39
C ALA A 24 -11.67 -6.97 -10.71
N ALA A 25 -11.73 -6.97 -9.36
CA ALA A 25 -12.93 -7.40 -8.64
C ALA A 25 -14.15 -6.50 -8.93
N LEU A 26 -13.94 -5.19 -9.15
CA LEU A 26 -15.03 -4.29 -9.59
C LEU A 26 -15.49 -4.60 -11.01
N VAL A 27 -14.56 -4.95 -11.91
CA VAL A 27 -14.91 -5.37 -13.28
C VAL A 27 -15.86 -6.56 -13.25
N ALA A 28 -15.57 -7.57 -12.42
CA ALA A 28 -16.41 -8.76 -12.27
C ALA A 28 -17.81 -8.46 -11.70
N GLY A 29 -17.95 -7.41 -10.88
CA GLY A 29 -19.22 -6.99 -10.28
C GLY A 29 -19.94 -5.85 -11.01
N SER A 30 -19.45 -5.42 -12.18
CA SER A 30 -20.02 -4.33 -12.97
C SER A 30 -20.56 -4.84 -14.31
N GLU A 31 -21.48 -4.09 -14.90
CA GLU A 31 -22.09 -4.42 -16.19
C GLU A 31 -22.18 -3.16 -17.08
N GLY A 32 -22.36 -3.38 -18.38
CA GLY A 32 -22.58 -2.31 -19.35
C GLY A 32 -21.38 -1.34 -19.46
N PRO A 33 -21.64 -0.03 -19.67
CA PRO A 33 -20.58 0.96 -19.91
C PRO A 33 -19.52 1.03 -18.79
N THR A 34 -19.92 0.84 -17.53
CA THR A 34 -18.97 0.85 -16.40
C THR A 34 -17.97 -0.29 -16.50
N GLN A 35 -18.40 -1.48 -16.90
CA GLN A 35 -17.52 -2.62 -17.08
C GLN A 35 -16.55 -2.39 -18.25
N GLU A 36 -17.04 -1.84 -19.37
CA GLU A 36 -16.22 -1.52 -20.54
C GLU A 36 -15.11 -0.53 -20.20
N ASP A 37 -15.45 0.56 -19.51
CA ASP A 37 -14.49 1.60 -19.13
C ASP A 37 -13.42 1.08 -18.17
N LEU A 38 -13.81 0.23 -17.21
CA LEU A 38 -12.86 -0.41 -16.29
C LEU A 38 -11.93 -1.40 -17.01
N CYS A 39 -12.46 -2.20 -17.94
CA CYS A 39 -11.65 -3.11 -18.76
C CYS A 39 -10.62 -2.35 -19.62
N ARG A 40 -11.04 -1.24 -20.25
CA ARG A 40 -10.13 -0.37 -21.04
C ARG A 40 -9.04 0.22 -20.16
N LEU A 41 -9.40 0.74 -18.98
CA LEU A 41 -8.45 1.38 -18.07
C LEU A 41 -7.38 0.40 -17.55
N LEU A 42 -7.77 -0.86 -17.30
CA LEU A 42 -6.86 -1.87 -16.76
C LEU A 42 -6.10 -2.66 -17.85
N ASN A 43 -6.42 -2.44 -19.13
CA ASN A 43 -5.86 -3.18 -20.27
C ASN A 43 -5.94 -4.72 -20.07
N LEU A 44 -7.04 -5.20 -19.49
CA LEU A 44 -7.26 -6.62 -19.19
C LEU A 44 -7.97 -7.32 -20.36
N GLN A 45 -7.55 -8.55 -20.68
CA GLN A 45 -8.31 -9.50 -21.50
C GLN A 45 -8.78 -10.64 -20.57
N LEU A 46 -10.10 -10.78 -20.37
CA LEU A 46 -10.71 -11.73 -19.42
C LEU A 46 -10.87 -13.12 -20.07
N PRO A 47 -10.53 -14.23 -19.38
CA PRO A 47 -11.38 -14.70 -18.28
C PRO A 47 -10.66 -15.24 -17.03
N GLU A 48 -11.45 -15.41 -15.97
CA GLU A 48 -11.15 -15.94 -14.62
C GLU A 48 -10.59 -14.96 -13.58
N VAL A 49 -11.48 -14.10 -13.10
CA VAL A 49 -11.40 -13.55 -11.74
C VAL A 49 -12.63 -14.05 -10.99
N GLU A 50 -12.62 -15.32 -10.59
CA GLU A 50 -13.59 -15.85 -9.62
C GLU A 50 -13.26 -15.29 -8.24
N ALA A 51 -13.74 -14.07 -8.01
CA ALA A 51 -14.38 -13.59 -6.80
C ALA A 51 -14.11 -14.39 -5.51
N ILE A 52 -13.10 -13.98 -4.73
CA ILE A 52 -13.22 -14.01 -3.27
C ILE A 52 -14.10 -12.80 -2.90
N ILE A 53 -15.40 -12.91 -3.19
CA ILE A 53 -16.40 -11.99 -2.63
C ILE A 53 -16.71 -12.52 -1.23
N GLU A 54 -15.94 -12.08 -0.24
CA GLU A 54 -16.46 -12.10 1.13
C GLU A 54 -17.48 -10.97 1.24
N GLN A 55 -18.75 -11.28 0.93
CA GLN A 55 -19.86 -10.42 1.33
C GLN A 55 -19.86 -10.39 2.86
N PHE A 56 -19.32 -9.32 3.44
CA PHE A 56 -19.47 -9.04 4.87
C PHE A 56 -20.92 -8.67 5.15
N LYS A 57 -21.76 -9.69 5.38
CA LYS A 57 -23.06 -9.54 6.04
C LYS A 57 -22.86 -9.76 7.53
N SER A 58 -22.37 -8.74 8.23
CA SER A 58 -22.40 -8.72 9.69
C SER A 58 -23.42 -7.66 10.12
N PRO A 59 -24.71 -8.03 10.32
CA PRO A 59 -25.74 -7.07 10.69
C PRO A 59 -25.45 -6.37 12.03
N ASP A 60 -24.58 -6.95 12.87
CA ASP A 60 -24.37 -6.53 14.26
C ASP A 60 -22.97 -5.94 14.55
N GLN A 61 -22.00 -6.07 13.63
CA GLN A 61 -20.64 -5.53 13.83
C GLN A 61 -20.44 -4.21 13.08
N PRO A 62 -19.92 -3.14 13.73
CA PRO A 62 -19.58 -1.90 13.02
C PRO A 62 -18.55 -2.17 11.92
N TYR A 63 -18.87 -1.86 10.66
CA TYR A 63 -18.01 -2.07 9.48
C TYR A 63 -16.56 -1.58 9.65
N VAL A 64 -16.36 -0.47 10.38
CA VAL A 64 -15.02 0.05 10.74
C VAL A 64 -14.17 -1.00 11.46
N ARG A 65 -14.78 -1.75 12.39
CA ARG A 65 -14.11 -2.78 13.16
C ARG A 65 -13.75 -3.97 12.28
N ALA A 66 -14.70 -4.42 11.46
CA ALA A 66 -14.48 -5.54 10.53
C ALA A 66 -13.32 -5.25 9.55
N ILE A 67 -13.28 -4.05 8.95
CA ILE A 67 -12.20 -3.64 8.03
C ILE A 67 -10.84 -3.62 8.74
N ASN A 68 -10.77 -3.01 9.93
CA ASN A 68 -9.51 -2.92 10.67
C ASN A 68 -9.02 -4.29 11.18
N GLU A 69 -9.91 -5.15 11.65
CA GLU A 69 -9.58 -6.52 12.06
C GLU A 69 -9.07 -7.34 10.87
N TRP A 70 -9.73 -7.24 9.71
CA TRP A 70 -9.28 -7.89 8.48
C TRP A 70 -7.88 -7.39 8.07
N CYS A 71 -7.67 -6.07 7.99
CA CYS A 71 -6.38 -5.48 7.65
C CYS A 71 -5.28 -5.92 8.63
N SER A 72 -5.59 -5.92 9.93
CA SER A 72 -4.67 -6.37 10.97
C SER A 72 -4.30 -7.83 10.76
N ASN A 73 -5.28 -8.72 10.61
CA ASN A 73 -5.05 -10.15 10.44
C ASN A 73 -4.28 -10.47 9.16
N ALA A 74 -4.69 -9.87 8.03
CA ALA A 74 -4.04 -10.05 6.73
C ALA A 74 -2.59 -9.54 6.72
N THR A 75 -2.23 -8.63 7.63
CA THR A 75 -0.88 -8.06 7.73
C THR A 75 -0.12 -8.49 8.98
N ASN A 76 -0.55 -9.54 9.68
CA ASN A 76 0.09 -9.98 10.94
C ASN A 76 0.26 -8.83 11.96
N GLY A 77 -0.79 -8.02 12.11
CA GLY A 77 -0.87 -6.89 13.04
C GLY A 77 -0.15 -5.62 12.60
N LYS A 78 0.31 -5.52 11.35
CA LYS A 78 1.09 -4.37 10.86
C LYS A 78 0.23 -3.18 10.43
N LEU A 79 -1.02 -3.42 10.07
CA LEU A 79 -2.01 -2.39 9.75
C LEU A 79 -3.26 -2.53 10.65
N PRO A 80 -3.16 -2.21 11.96
CA PRO A 80 -4.24 -2.47 12.92
C PRO A 80 -5.39 -1.46 12.88
N ALA A 81 -5.19 -0.28 12.32
CA ALA A 81 -6.19 0.79 12.29
C ALA A 81 -6.07 1.60 10.99
N VAL A 82 -6.70 1.11 9.93
CA VAL A 82 -6.68 1.71 8.59
C VAL A 82 -7.80 2.72 8.40
N VAL A 83 -8.97 2.49 9.02
CA VAL A 83 -10.15 3.33 8.88
C VAL A 83 -10.78 3.67 10.23
N SER A 84 -11.57 4.74 10.25
CA SER A 84 -12.34 5.20 11.41
C SER A 84 -13.78 5.53 11.01
N ARG A 85 -14.68 5.79 11.97
CA ARG A 85 -16.05 6.26 11.65
C ARG A 85 -16.07 7.55 10.83
N LYS A 86 -15.04 8.39 10.96
CA LYS A 86 -14.91 9.65 10.21
C LYS A 86 -14.37 9.45 8.80
N THR A 87 -13.89 8.25 8.46
CA THR A 87 -13.36 7.93 7.13
C THR A 87 -14.46 7.85 6.08
N PHE A 88 -15.69 7.53 6.50
CA PHE A 88 -16.82 7.29 5.59
C PHE A 88 -17.92 8.33 5.79
N ALA A 89 -18.59 8.68 4.69
CA ALA A 89 -19.75 9.55 4.73
C ALA A 89 -20.99 8.76 5.19
N PRO A 90 -22.03 9.41 5.77
CA PRO A 90 -23.24 8.71 6.20
C PRO A 90 -23.97 7.94 5.10
N ASN A 91 -23.76 8.31 3.83
CA ASN A 91 -24.36 7.69 2.65
C ASN A 91 -23.39 6.76 1.88
N THR A 92 -22.32 6.28 2.51
CA THR A 92 -21.40 5.32 1.89
C THR A 92 -22.08 3.96 1.67
N SER A 93 -22.28 3.59 0.40
CA SER A 93 -22.93 2.32 0.02
C SER A 93 -21.96 1.16 -0.21
N MET A 94 -20.72 1.44 -0.62
CA MET A 94 -19.70 0.43 -0.92
C MET A 94 -18.31 0.96 -0.61
N VAL A 95 -17.43 0.08 -0.14
CA VAL A 95 -16.01 0.36 0.10
C VAL A 95 -15.19 -0.78 -0.47
N LEU A 96 -14.10 -0.44 -1.16
CA LEU A 96 -13.12 -1.39 -1.65
C LEU A 96 -11.82 -1.18 -0.86
N VAL A 97 -11.33 -2.25 -0.23
CA VAL A 97 -10.17 -2.17 0.67
C VAL A 97 -9.05 -3.07 0.14
N GLY A 98 -7.89 -2.47 -0.10
CA GLY A 98 -6.63 -3.18 -0.37
C GLY A 98 -5.62 -2.87 0.74
N ALA A 99 -4.92 -3.90 1.22
CA ALA A 99 -3.90 -3.77 2.26
C ALA A 99 -2.63 -4.51 1.83
N VAL A 100 -1.47 -3.83 1.91
CA VAL A 100 -0.19 -4.41 1.53
C VAL A 100 0.84 -4.16 2.63
N PHE A 101 1.54 -5.22 3.03
CA PHE A 101 2.68 -5.17 3.92
C PHE A 101 3.85 -5.92 3.28
N PHE A 102 5.02 -5.29 3.23
CA PHE A 102 6.23 -5.90 2.70
C PHE A 102 7.37 -5.83 3.71
N LYS A 103 7.97 -6.98 4.01
CA LYS A 103 9.22 -7.10 4.77
C LYS A 103 10.12 -8.12 4.09
N GLY A 104 10.93 -7.64 3.15
CA GLY A 104 11.90 -8.47 2.44
C GLY A 104 13.08 -8.89 3.32
N LEU A 105 13.57 -10.11 3.10
CA LEU A 105 14.88 -10.53 3.60
C LEU A 105 15.91 -10.33 2.49
N TRP A 106 16.98 -9.61 2.81
CA TRP A 106 18.14 -9.55 1.94
C TRP A 106 18.76 -10.94 1.80
N ARG A 107 19.12 -11.35 0.57
CA ARG A 107 19.88 -12.58 0.32
C ARG A 107 21.18 -12.62 1.10
N GLU A 108 21.89 -11.49 1.08
CA GLU A 108 23.06 -11.22 1.91
C GLU A 108 22.72 -10.04 2.81
N LYS A 109 22.65 -10.27 4.12
CA LYS A 109 22.18 -9.28 5.10
C LYS A 109 23.24 -8.23 5.40
N PHE A 110 22.79 -7.05 5.82
CA PHE A 110 23.66 -6.05 6.44
C PHE A 110 24.03 -6.52 7.86
N SER A 111 25.28 -6.27 8.25
CA SER A 111 25.70 -6.47 9.63
C SER A 111 25.11 -5.34 10.50
N PRO A 112 24.43 -5.64 11.62
CA PRO A 112 23.94 -4.61 12.53
C PRO A 112 25.06 -3.70 13.04
N ASN A 113 26.26 -4.24 13.22
CA ASN A 113 27.44 -3.48 13.68
C ASN A 113 27.97 -2.49 12.65
N ALA A 114 27.56 -2.64 11.38
CA ALA A 114 27.90 -1.73 10.29
C ALA A 114 26.76 -0.75 9.98
N THR A 115 25.90 -0.47 10.97
CA THR A 115 24.85 0.54 10.91
C THR A 115 25.22 1.71 11.80
N HIS A 116 25.40 2.90 11.21
CA HIS A 116 25.86 4.08 11.92
C HIS A 116 24.99 5.30 11.60
N MET A 117 24.97 6.29 12.50
CA MET A 117 24.31 7.57 12.22
C MET A 117 25.10 8.31 11.13
N MET A 118 24.41 8.72 10.07
CA MET A 118 24.99 9.49 8.97
C MET A 118 24.00 10.54 8.48
N GLN A 119 24.52 11.63 7.91
CA GLN A 119 23.71 12.69 7.33
C GLN A 119 23.03 12.21 6.03
N PHE A 120 21.71 12.44 5.95
CA PHE A 120 20.89 12.28 4.77
C PHE A 120 20.41 13.64 4.29
N HIS A 121 20.64 13.95 3.02
CA HIS A 121 20.19 15.20 2.39
C HIS A 121 18.74 15.07 1.94
N VAL A 122 17.80 15.63 2.72
CA VAL A 122 16.36 15.63 2.40
C VAL A 122 16.09 16.55 1.22
N THR A 123 16.72 17.72 1.24
CA THR A 123 16.73 18.70 0.17
C THR A 123 18.18 19.17 -0.05
N ARG A 124 18.39 20.10 -0.98
CA ARG A 124 19.73 20.73 -1.12
C ARG A 124 20.12 21.55 0.10
N ALA A 125 19.15 22.05 0.87
CA ALA A 125 19.38 22.91 2.03
C ALA A 125 19.27 22.15 3.35
N ASP A 126 18.49 21.06 3.39
CA ASP A 126 18.12 20.38 4.63
C ASP A 126 18.77 19.00 4.73
N THR A 127 19.28 18.71 5.92
CA THR A 127 19.85 17.40 6.28
C THR A 127 19.21 16.86 7.55
N MET A 128 19.23 15.55 7.71
CA MET A 128 18.87 14.86 8.94
C MET A 128 19.77 13.66 9.18
N ASP A 129 20.01 13.30 10.43
CA ASP A 129 20.76 12.10 10.77
C ASP A 129 19.87 10.86 10.70
N VAL A 130 20.34 9.82 10.01
CA VAL A 130 19.64 8.53 9.85
C VAL A 130 20.56 7.35 10.17
N HIS A 131 19.98 6.22 10.56
CA HIS A 131 20.71 4.95 10.66
C HIS A 131 21.02 4.42 9.25
N MET A 132 22.24 4.65 8.78
CA MET A 132 22.71 4.19 7.48
C MET A 132 23.37 2.81 7.60
N MET A 133 22.85 1.82 6.87
CA MET A 133 23.43 0.48 6.80
C MET A 133 24.54 0.43 5.74
N THR A 134 25.67 -0.22 6.01
CA THR A 134 26.78 -0.34 5.04
C THR A 134 27.18 -1.79 4.77
N ARG A 135 27.50 -2.11 3.51
CA ARG A 135 28.09 -3.38 3.07
C ARG A 135 28.85 -3.21 1.75
N SER A 136 29.90 -3.99 1.55
CA SER A 136 30.60 -4.13 0.26
C SER A 136 30.27 -5.48 -0.38
N GLY A 137 30.08 -5.49 -1.70
CA GLY A 137 29.73 -6.71 -2.44
C GLY A 137 29.57 -6.45 -3.94
N ARG A 138 29.29 -7.51 -4.71
CA ARG A 138 28.97 -7.42 -6.13
C ARG A 138 27.46 -7.33 -6.30
N PHE A 139 26.97 -6.25 -6.93
CA PHE A 139 25.56 -6.00 -7.18
C PHE A 139 25.33 -5.63 -8.64
N PRO A 140 24.17 -5.98 -9.23
CA PRO A 140 23.74 -5.37 -10.48
C PRO A 140 23.67 -3.85 -10.29
N TYR A 141 24.43 -3.12 -11.11
CA TYR A 141 24.52 -1.67 -11.04
C TYR A 141 24.60 -1.12 -12.47
N ALA A 142 23.87 -0.04 -12.73
CA ALA A 142 23.94 0.72 -13.97
C ALA A 142 23.80 2.20 -13.63
N GLU A 143 24.60 3.04 -14.28
CA GLU A 143 24.43 4.49 -14.26
C GLU A 143 23.59 4.89 -15.46
N VAL A 144 22.45 5.54 -15.20
CA VAL A 144 21.55 6.04 -16.24
C VAL A 144 21.82 7.54 -16.40
N PRO A 145 22.23 8.01 -17.59
CA PRO A 145 22.42 9.43 -17.84
C PRO A 145 21.16 10.23 -17.50
N ARG A 146 21.34 11.41 -16.91
CA ARG A 146 20.25 12.34 -16.60
C ARG A 146 19.78 13.11 -17.82
#